data_AF-A0A8X8ZMW3-F1
#
_entry.id   AF-A0A8X8ZMW3-F1
#
_cell.length_a   1.000
_cell.length_b   1.000
_cell.length_c   1.000
_cell.angle_alpha   90.00
_cell.angle_beta   90.00
_cell.angle_gamma   90.00
#
_symmetry.space_group_name_H-M   'P 1'
#
loop_
_entity.id
_entity.type
_entity.pdbx_description
1 polymer ?
#
loop_
_entity_poly.entity_id
_entity_poly.type
_entity_poly.pdbx_seq_one_letter_code
_entity_poly.pdbx_strand_id
1 'polypeptide(L)'
;MPELCRVGGALFMMHTPKSGRSKLLWSAPSPPMPVGSSTMTWTCCAALESRRLFPTIVPLRDGRILICGGTPQLKSWIEIYDPQKGEFDRRNAPKLLFDFSPFSSAGFELTNDLVMLFFPKLYLTTGISVSTLLLYNVEIDHGEVFNVELPKSERYSLEQRKWIYVGGGILFLIDQASGWFVYHLKAKKVVAKVDVMVEDKEGKVMQALYLDNNDQNTSWIFHIFVEEETQTRIRYAKIEVSQADYTATVQLSSLPMKGAAKEDPLKEKEEKDQK
;
A
#
# COMPACT_ATOMS: atom_id res chain seq x y z
N MET A 1 4.42 -9.38 -1.84
CA MET A 1 3.51 -9.03 -2.96
C MET A 1 4.17 -7.92 -3.77
N PRO A 2 3.88 -7.78 -5.07
CA PRO A 2 4.30 -6.59 -5.80
C PRO A 2 3.61 -5.36 -5.22
N GLU A 3 4.36 -4.27 -5.11
CA GLU A 3 3.81 -2.95 -4.81
C GLU A 3 3.45 -2.28 -6.13
N LEU A 4 2.25 -1.72 -6.21
CA LEU A 4 1.69 -1.08 -7.40
C LEU A 4 1.12 0.28 -6.99
N CYS A 5 1.49 1.33 -7.72
CA CYS A 5 0.87 2.64 -7.57
C CYS A 5 0.55 3.23 -8.95
N ARG A 6 -0.31 4.26 -8.96
CA ARG A 6 -0.61 5.06 -10.15
C ARG A 6 -0.04 6.45 -9.95
N VAL A 7 0.63 6.97 -10.97
CA VAL A 7 1.08 8.36 -11.02
C VAL A 7 0.72 8.91 -12.40
N GLY A 8 -0.13 9.95 -12.41
CA GLY A 8 -0.69 10.50 -13.64
C GLY A 8 -1.37 9.44 -14.52
N GLY A 9 -0.91 9.36 -15.77
CA GLY A 9 -1.39 8.41 -16.78
C GLY A 9 -0.71 7.05 -16.77
N ALA A 10 0.15 6.74 -15.78
CA ALA A 10 0.94 5.51 -15.75
C ALA A 10 0.76 4.72 -14.45
N LEU A 11 0.89 3.40 -14.55
CA LEU A 11 1.03 2.47 -13.45
C LEU A 11 2.50 2.17 -13.23
N PHE A 12 2.93 2.14 -11.97
CA PHE A 12 4.29 1.83 -11.57
C PHE A 12 4.28 0.64 -10.61
N MET A 13 5.13 -0.34 -10.90
CA MET A 13 5.22 -1.57 -10.13
C MET A 13 6.65 -1.88 -9.73
N MET A 14 6.81 -2.31 -8.49
CA MET A 14 8.01 -3.01 -8.06
C MET A 14 7.61 -4.37 -7.52
N HIS A 15 8.12 -5.42 -8.17
CA HIS A 15 7.82 -6.80 -7.80
C HIS A 15 9.04 -7.43 -7.16
N THR A 16 8.83 -8.25 -6.12
CA THR A 16 9.83 -9.22 -5.66
C THR A 16 9.66 -10.51 -6.45
N PRO A 17 10.58 -10.86 -7.38
CA PRO A 17 10.48 -12.13 -8.10
C PRO A 17 10.58 -13.33 -7.15
N LYS A 18 10.11 -14.51 -7.58
CA LYS A 18 10.25 -15.76 -6.80
C LYS A 18 11.71 -16.07 -6.44
N SER A 19 12.66 -15.61 -7.25
CA SER A 19 14.10 -15.75 -7.05
C SER A 19 14.70 -14.79 -6.00
N GLY A 20 13.90 -13.88 -5.41
CA GLY A 20 14.32 -13.06 -4.28
C GLY A 20 14.21 -11.54 -4.52
N ARG A 21 15.28 -10.82 -4.22
CA ARG A 21 15.27 -9.34 -4.11
C ARG A 21 15.15 -8.66 -5.47
N SER A 22 14.44 -7.53 -5.54
CA SER A 22 14.36 -6.71 -6.75
C SER A 22 14.91 -5.32 -6.53
N LYS A 23 15.39 -4.70 -7.60
CA LYS A 23 15.76 -3.29 -7.65
C LYS A 23 15.08 -2.55 -8.80
N LEU A 24 14.26 -3.22 -9.60
CA LEU A 24 13.71 -2.66 -10.83
C LEU A 24 12.34 -2.07 -10.58
N LEU A 25 12.18 -0.81 -10.99
CA LEU A 25 10.88 -0.17 -11.12
C LEU A 25 10.42 -0.34 -12.57
N TRP A 26 9.16 -0.72 -12.73
CA TRP A 26 8.53 -0.91 -14.04
C TRP A 26 7.35 0.05 -14.19
N SER A 27 7.14 0.57 -15.39
CA SER A 27 5.96 1.37 -15.72
C SER A 27 5.16 0.74 -16.84
N ALA A 28 3.87 1.00 -16.85
CA ALA A 28 2.98 0.70 -17.97
C ALA A 28 1.90 1.78 -18.09
N PRO A 29 1.29 1.98 -19.26
CA PRO A 29 0.17 2.91 -19.39
C PRO A 29 -0.98 2.54 -18.42
N SER A 30 -1.60 3.53 -17.81
CA SER A 30 -2.82 3.33 -17.03
C SER A 30 -4.01 3.19 -17.98
N PRO A 31 -4.93 2.24 -17.72
CA PRO A 31 -6.19 2.15 -18.46
C PRO A 31 -7.02 3.46 -18.37
N PRO A 32 -7.89 3.74 -19.38
CA PRO A 32 -8.14 2.92 -20.57
C PRO A 32 -7.05 3.07 -21.64
N MET A 33 -6.70 1.96 -22.30
CA MET A 33 -5.75 1.96 -23.41
C MET A 33 -6.33 2.68 -24.63
N PRO A 34 -5.51 3.32 -25.49
CA PRO A 34 -5.98 3.89 -26.75
C PRO A 34 -6.71 2.85 -27.61
N VAL A 35 -7.76 3.27 -28.31
CA VAL A 35 -8.53 2.42 -29.23
C VAL A 35 -7.58 1.74 -30.23
N GLY A 36 -7.59 0.41 -30.28
CA GLY A 36 -6.72 -0.40 -31.15
C GLY A 36 -5.50 -1.03 -30.46
N SER A 37 -5.23 -0.70 -29.19
CA SER A 37 -4.22 -1.37 -28.36
C SER A 37 -4.89 -2.27 -27.31
N SER A 38 -4.63 -3.59 -27.39
CA SER A 38 -5.14 -4.59 -26.43
C SER A 38 -4.06 -5.10 -25.47
N THR A 39 -2.83 -4.63 -25.61
CA THR A 39 -1.68 -5.14 -24.86
C THR A 39 -1.05 -4.04 -24.02
N MET A 40 -1.12 -4.22 -22.70
CA MET A 40 -0.40 -3.41 -21.73
C MET A 40 1.02 -3.97 -21.60
N THR A 41 2.02 -3.24 -22.08
CA THR A 41 3.43 -3.63 -21.97
C THR A 41 4.08 -2.91 -20.80
N TRP A 42 4.77 -3.67 -19.95
CA TRP A 42 5.60 -3.13 -18.88
C TRP A 42 7.00 -2.80 -19.41
N THR A 43 7.49 -1.61 -19.09
CA THR A 43 8.82 -1.12 -19.45
C THR A 43 9.63 -0.89 -18.18
N CYS A 44 10.89 -1.34 -18.17
CA CYS A 44 11.80 -1.07 -17.06
C CYS A 44 12.15 0.42 -17.06
N CYS A 45 11.89 1.11 -15.95
CA CYS A 45 12.15 2.54 -15.80
C CYS A 45 13.60 2.79 -15.41
N ALA A 46 13.97 2.27 -14.25
CA ALA A 46 15.25 2.51 -13.61
C ALA A 46 15.51 1.41 -12.56
N ALA A 47 16.75 1.36 -12.09
CA ALA A 47 17.16 0.47 -11.02
C ALA A 47 17.54 1.27 -9.78
N LEU A 48 16.94 0.89 -8.64
CA LEU A 48 17.39 1.28 -7.31
C LEU A 48 18.87 0.92 -7.11
N GLU A 49 19.56 1.65 -6.25
CA GLU A 49 20.95 1.34 -5.89
C GLU A 49 21.08 -0.08 -5.31
N SER A 50 20.19 -0.40 -4.37
CA SER A 50 20.20 -1.65 -3.62
C SER A 50 18.97 -2.50 -3.91
N ARG A 51 19.17 -3.80 -4.09
CA ARG A 51 18.04 -4.74 -4.20
C ARG A 51 17.34 -4.86 -2.86
N ARG A 52 16.03 -4.73 -2.82
CA ARG A 52 15.21 -4.81 -1.61
C ARG A 52 14.08 -5.84 -1.73
N LEU A 53 13.69 -6.46 -0.62
CA LEU A 53 12.46 -7.28 -0.49
C LEU A 53 11.41 -6.51 0.27
N PHE A 54 10.15 -6.62 -0.18
CA PHE A 54 8.99 -5.97 0.46
C PHE A 54 9.20 -4.47 0.72
N PRO A 55 9.60 -3.69 -0.31
CA PRO A 55 9.61 -2.25 -0.21
C PRO A 55 8.17 -1.71 -0.05
N THR A 56 8.05 -0.46 0.37
CA THR A 56 6.81 0.32 0.28
C THR A 56 6.97 1.38 -0.80
N ILE A 57 5.93 1.59 -1.59
CA ILE A 57 5.86 2.65 -2.60
C ILE A 57 4.82 3.68 -2.17
N VAL A 58 5.20 4.96 -2.21
CA VAL A 58 4.32 6.08 -1.92
C VAL A 58 4.30 7.02 -3.13
N PRO A 59 3.19 7.10 -3.89
CA PRO A 59 3.04 8.12 -4.92
C PRO A 59 2.94 9.51 -4.27
N LEU A 60 3.64 10.49 -4.83
CA LEU A 60 3.61 11.88 -4.39
C LEU A 60 2.78 12.72 -5.37
N ARG A 61 2.10 13.74 -4.86
CA ARG A 61 1.20 14.65 -5.60
C ARG A 61 1.92 15.38 -6.72
N ASP A 62 3.22 15.63 -6.57
CA ASP A 62 4.06 16.26 -7.59
C ASP A 62 4.44 15.30 -8.74
N GLY A 63 4.02 14.05 -8.69
CA GLY A 63 4.28 13.05 -9.71
C GLY A 63 5.56 12.25 -9.50
N ARG A 64 6.27 12.45 -8.38
CA ARG A 64 7.39 11.59 -7.98
C ARG A 64 6.88 10.34 -7.24
N ILE A 65 7.77 9.37 -7.05
CA ILE A 65 7.46 8.13 -6.34
C ILE A 65 8.53 7.90 -5.27
N LEU A 66 8.14 7.93 -4.00
CA LEU A 66 9.02 7.55 -2.91
C LEU A 66 9.01 6.04 -2.72
N ILE A 67 10.19 5.46 -2.66
CA ILE A 67 10.42 4.05 -2.39
C ILE A 67 11.25 3.93 -1.12
N CYS A 68 10.74 3.20 -0.13
CA CYS A 68 11.44 3.01 1.13
C CYS A 68 11.30 1.58 1.65
N GLY A 69 12.12 1.24 2.64
CA GLY A 69 11.97 -0.03 3.34
C GLY A 69 12.61 -1.21 2.64
N GLY A 70 12.39 -2.37 3.25
CA GLY A 70 12.78 -3.67 2.72
C GLY A 70 14.24 -4.08 2.98
N THR A 71 14.56 -5.33 2.67
CA THR A 71 15.88 -5.93 2.99
C THR A 71 16.80 -6.05 1.77
N PRO A 72 18.11 -5.67 1.86
CA PRO A 72 18.90 -5.43 3.07
C PRO A 72 19.35 -3.96 3.27
N GLN A 73 18.47 -3.17 3.87
CA GLN A 73 18.64 -2.25 5.02
C GLN A 73 19.74 -1.18 5.15
N LEU A 74 20.90 -1.18 4.48
CA LEU A 74 21.99 -0.29 4.95
C LEU A 74 22.67 0.64 3.93
N LYS A 75 22.19 0.77 2.70
CA LYS A 75 22.56 1.89 1.81
C LYS A 75 21.33 2.43 1.07
N SER A 76 21.09 3.74 1.21
CA SER A 76 19.98 4.48 0.58
C SER A 76 18.61 3.88 0.91
N TRP A 77 18.23 3.98 2.19
CA TRP A 77 16.96 3.46 2.74
C TRP A 77 15.75 3.93 1.93
N ILE A 78 15.81 5.17 1.49
CA ILE A 78 14.78 5.89 0.74
C ILE A 78 15.39 6.33 -0.59
N GLU A 79 14.67 6.07 -1.67
CA GLU A 79 14.99 6.55 -3.02
C GLU A 79 13.72 7.15 -3.60
N ILE A 80 13.81 8.31 -4.25
CA ILE A 80 12.69 8.96 -4.92
C ILE A 80 12.91 8.84 -6.42
N TYR A 81 11.98 8.19 -7.12
CA TYR A 81 11.98 8.17 -8.58
C TYR A 81 11.28 9.42 -9.10
N ASP A 82 11.94 10.11 -10.02
CA ASP A 82 11.36 11.20 -10.80
C ASP A 82 11.05 10.70 -12.22
N PRO A 83 9.77 10.45 -12.57
CA PRO A 83 9.41 9.99 -13.91
C PRO A 83 9.76 10.96 -15.03
N GLN A 84 9.92 12.27 -14.76
CA GLN A 84 10.28 13.25 -15.78
C GLN A 84 11.76 13.15 -16.14
N LYS A 85 12.61 12.83 -15.16
CA LYS A 85 14.05 12.61 -15.37
C LYS A 85 14.38 11.18 -15.75
N GLY A 86 13.52 10.23 -15.36
CA GLY A 86 13.79 8.80 -15.50
C GLY A 86 14.83 8.28 -14.51
N GLU A 87 15.06 8.99 -13.41
CA GLU A 87 16.17 8.74 -12.49
C GLU A 87 15.72 8.63 -11.03
N PHE A 88 16.56 7.98 -10.22
CA PHE A 88 16.39 7.87 -8.77
C PHE A 88 17.29 8.88 -8.05
N ASP A 89 16.68 9.68 -7.19
CA ASP A 89 17.36 10.49 -6.20
C ASP A 89 17.48 9.72 -4.89
N ARG A 90 18.71 9.46 -4.45
CA ARG A 90 18.96 8.85 -3.14
C ARG A 90 18.71 9.84 -2.04
N ARG A 91 18.15 9.34 -0.95
CA ARG A 91 17.80 10.16 0.20
C ARG A 91 18.46 9.66 1.47
N ASN A 92 18.75 10.59 2.37
CA ASN A 92 19.31 10.22 3.66
C ASN A 92 18.28 9.45 4.48
N ALA A 93 18.72 8.30 4.99
CA ALA A 93 17.94 7.53 5.95
C ALA A 93 17.88 8.30 7.28
N PRO A 94 16.71 8.41 7.92
CA PRO A 94 16.62 8.96 9.27
C PRO A 94 17.54 8.19 10.22
N LYS A 95 18.36 8.91 11.00
CA LYS A 95 19.36 8.29 11.89
C LYS A 95 18.75 7.26 12.83
N LEU A 96 17.54 7.54 13.29
CA LEU A 96 16.78 6.66 14.16
C LEU A 96 16.52 5.28 13.56
N LEU A 97 16.66 5.06 12.25
CA LEU A 97 16.44 3.75 11.62
C LEU A 97 17.72 2.90 11.55
N PHE A 98 18.90 3.46 11.84
CA PHE A 98 20.17 2.70 11.80
C PHE A 98 20.26 1.65 12.91
N ASP A 99 19.56 1.88 14.02
CA ASP A 99 19.47 0.94 15.14
C ASP A 99 18.42 -0.16 14.93
N PHE A 100 17.76 -0.19 13.77
CA PHE A 100 16.59 -1.03 13.55
C PHE A 100 16.66 -1.80 12.24
N SER A 101 15.76 -2.78 12.12
CA SER A 101 15.48 -3.54 10.90
C SER A 101 14.06 -3.19 10.41
N PRO A 102 13.86 -2.04 9.73
CA PRO A 102 12.50 -1.56 9.47
C PRO A 102 11.83 -2.31 8.31
N PHE A 103 10.64 -2.84 8.56
CA PHE A 103 9.71 -3.24 7.50
C PHE A 103 8.55 -2.26 7.54
N SER A 104 8.46 -1.38 6.53
CA SER A 104 7.26 -0.57 6.35
C SER A 104 6.19 -1.42 5.68
N SER A 105 4.94 -1.30 6.12
CA SER A 105 3.81 -2.01 5.50
C SER A 105 2.82 -1.08 4.81
N ALA A 106 2.94 0.23 5.03
CA ALA A 106 2.15 1.25 4.35
C ALA A 106 2.86 2.61 4.39
N GLY A 107 2.47 3.50 3.48
CA GLY A 107 2.89 4.89 3.50
C GLY A 107 1.96 5.75 2.66
N PHE A 108 1.87 7.04 3.00
CA PHE A 108 1.08 8.02 2.26
C PHE A 108 1.70 9.40 2.40
N GLU A 109 1.49 10.24 1.40
CA GLU A 109 1.83 11.65 1.47
C GLU A 109 0.81 12.40 2.35
N LEU A 110 1.31 13.08 3.37
CA LEU A 110 0.52 13.89 4.28
C LEU A 110 0.37 15.32 3.74
N THR A 111 1.50 15.93 3.39
CA THR A 111 1.63 17.24 2.73
C THR A 111 2.67 17.14 1.62
N ASN A 112 2.79 18.17 0.79
CA ASN A 112 3.69 18.18 -0.38
C ASN A 112 5.16 17.83 -0.03
N ASP A 113 5.57 18.07 1.22
CA ASP A 113 6.91 17.83 1.74
C ASP A 113 6.99 16.70 2.76
N LEU A 114 5.86 16.17 3.26
CA LEU A 114 5.83 15.18 4.32
C LEU A 114 5.17 13.88 3.90
N VAL A 115 5.89 12.79 4.09
CA VAL A 115 5.39 11.42 3.93
C VAL A 115 5.29 10.76 5.31
N MET A 116 4.17 10.09 5.54
CA MET A 116 3.98 9.24 6.70
C MET A 116 4.25 7.78 6.30
N LEU A 117 5.11 7.08 7.05
CA LEU A 117 5.44 5.68 6.84
C LEU A 117 5.05 4.87 8.08
N PHE A 118 4.40 3.73 7.88
CA PHE A 118 3.96 2.85 8.96
C PHE A 118 4.87 1.62 9.07
N PHE A 119 5.39 1.42 10.29
CA PHE A 119 6.25 0.31 10.67
C PHE A 119 5.53 -0.55 11.71
N PRO A 120 4.88 -1.66 11.32
CA PRO A 120 4.18 -2.53 12.26
C PRO A 120 5.13 -3.21 13.25
N LYS A 121 6.37 -3.50 12.83
CA LYS A 121 7.43 -4.02 13.69
C LYS A 121 8.73 -3.31 13.37
N LEU A 122 9.11 -2.39 14.25
CA LEU A 122 10.40 -1.76 14.27
C LEU A 122 11.24 -2.45 15.36
N TYR A 123 12.14 -3.35 14.95
CA TYR A 123 12.96 -4.14 15.87
C TYR A 123 14.12 -3.33 16.42
N LEU A 124 14.08 -3.04 17.71
CA LEU A 124 15.18 -2.43 18.46
C LEU A 124 16.41 -3.35 18.47
N THR A 125 17.61 -2.78 18.63
CA THR A 125 18.85 -3.55 18.90
C THR A 125 18.74 -4.47 20.12
N THR A 126 17.82 -4.16 21.04
CA THR A 126 17.49 -4.97 22.22
C THR A 126 16.62 -6.20 21.93
N GLY A 127 16.14 -6.36 20.68
CA GLY A 127 15.26 -7.46 20.26
C GLY A 127 13.76 -7.22 20.48
N ILE A 128 13.37 -6.10 21.11
CA ILE A 128 11.97 -5.71 21.28
C ILE A 128 11.46 -5.04 19.99
N SER A 129 10.24 -5.34 19.56
CA SER A 129 9.61 -4.66 18.42
C SER A 129 8.53 -3.69 18.87
N VAL A 130 8.50 -2.50 18.28
CA VAL A 130 7.43 -1.51 18.48
C VAL A 130 6.72 -1.22 17.16
N SER A 131 5.41 -0.99 17.20
CA SER A 131 4.68 -0.46 16.06
C SER A 131 4.74 1.06 16.09
N THR A 132 5.14 1.71 15.00
CA THR A 132 5.25 3.17 14.97
C THR A 132 4.94 3.75 13.60
N LEU A 133 4.59 5.04 13.61
CA LEU A 133 4.59 5.88 12.43
C LEU A 133 5.90 6.70 12.41
N LEU A 134 6.41 6.94 11.21
CA LEU A 134 7.55 7.82 10.95
C LEU A 134 7.07 8.93 10.02
N LEU A 135 7.32 10.16 10.43
CA LEU A 135 7.16 11.31 9.56
C LEU A 135 8.50 11.57 8.86
N TYR A 136 8.49 11.67 7.54
CA TYR A 136 9.67 11.91 6.73
C TYR A 136 9.47 13.13 5.84
N ASN A 137 10.32 14.14 6.01
CA ASN A 137 10.37 15.30 5.15
C ASN A 137 11.27 15.02 3.94
N VAL A 138 10.68 15.01 2.75
CA VAL A 138 11.35 14.64 1.50
C VAL A 138 12.25 15.75 0.94
N GLU A 139 12.09 16.99 1.40
CA GLU A 139 12.83 18.14 0.90
C GLU A 139 14.14 18.36 1.67
N ILE A 140 14.15 18.08 2.98
CA ILE A 140 15.34 18.25 3.85
C ILE A 140 15.94 16.92 4.32
N ASP A 141 15.44 15.80 3.82
CA ASP A 141 15.81 14.43 4.22
C ASP A 141 15.81 14.18 5.74
N HIS A 142 14.80 14.69 6.44
CA HIS A 142 14.68 14.59 7.89
C HIS A 142 13.53 13.67 8.28
N GLY A 143 13.76 12.72 9.19
CA GLY A 143 12.70 11.85 9.71
C GLY A 143 12.61 11.86 11.23
N GLU A 144 11.39 11.80 11.74
CA GLU A 144 11.08 11.75 13.16
C GLU A 144 9.98 10.75 13.50
N VAL A 145 10.03 10.19 14.70
CA VAL A 145 9.02 9.24 15.18
C VAL A 145 7.71 10.00 15.46
N PHE A 146 6.64 9.58 14.79
CA PHE A 146 5.31 10.09 15.07
C PHE A 146 4.67 9.25 16.18
N ASN A 147 4.88 9.69 17.43
CA ASN A 147 4.34 9.01 18.61
C ASN A 147 2.81 8.94 18.55
N VAL A 148 2.30 7.71 18.57
CA VAL A 148 0.90 7.37 18.33
C VAL A 148 0.53 6.16 19.19
N GLU A 149 -0.64 6.19 19.82
CA GLU A 149 -1.23 4.99 20.41
C GLU A 149 -2.22 4.41 19.40
N LEU A 150 -1.92 3.20 18.92
CA LEU A 150 -2.71 2.55 17.89
C LEU A 150 -3.74 1.61 18.52
N PRO A 151 -5.00 1.61 18.04
CA PRO A 151 -5.97 0.65 18.49
C PRO A 151 -5.46 -0.76 18.19
N LYS A 152 -5.47 -1.63 19.20
CA LYS A 152 -5.13 -3.04 19.02
C LYS A 152 -6.11 -3.66 18.02
N SER A 153 -5.62 -4.60 17.23
CA SER A 153 -6.48 -5.47 16.45
C SER A 153 -6.89 -6.64 17.33
N GLU A 154 -8.18 -6.99 17.33
CA GLU A 154 -8.72 -8.07 18.16
C GLU A 154 -8.39 -9.45 17.59
N ARG A 155 -8.17 -9.55 16.26
CA ARG A 155 -8.07 -10.84 15.55
C ARG A 155 -6.86 -10.98 14.62
N TYR A 156 -6.38 -9.89 14.03
CA TYR A 156 -5.28 -9.91 13.04
C TYR A 156 -4.02 -9.15 13.50
N SER A 157 -2.86 -9.52 12.96
CA SER A 157 -1.61 -8.75 13.20
C SER A 157 -1.71 -7.35 12.58
N LEU A 158 -1.19 -6.33 13.28
CA LEU A 158 -1.09 -4.95 12.75
C LEU A 158 -0.31 -4.85 11.44
N GLU A 159 0.52 -5.85 11.13
CA GLU A 159 1.22 -5.97 9.84
C GLU A 159 0.27 -6.09 8.65
N GLN A 160 -0.93 -6.64 8.87
CA GLN A 160 -1.92 -6.89 7.82
C GLN A 160 -2.94 -5.75 7.71
N ARG A 161 -2.97 -4.85 8.69
CA ARG A 161 -3.84 -3.68 8.71
C ARG A 161 -3.65 -2.83 7.47
N LYS A 162 -4.75 -2.42 6.84
CA LYS A 162 -4.74 -1.43 5.76
C LYS A 162 -4.87 -0.04 6.34
N TRP A 163 -3.96 0.82 5.92
CA TRP A 163 -3.82 2.21 6.37
C TRP A 163 -4.22 3.11 5.22
N ILE A 164 -5.44 3.65 5.28
CA ILE A 164 -6.00 4.39 4.17
C ILE A 164 -6.20 5.85 4.56
N TYR A 165 -5.28 6.70 4.12
CA TYR A 165 -5.36 8.13 4.34
C TYR A 165 -6.33 8.76 3.34
N VAL A 166 -7.25 9.58 3.83
CA VAL A 166 -8.34 10.18 3.04
C VAL A 166 -8.30 11.70 3.02
N GLY A 167 -7.19 12.31 3.42
CA GLY A 167 -7.10 13.76 3.60
C GLY A 167 -7.60 14.24 4.97
N GLY A 168 -7.49 15.55 5.23
CA GLY A 168 -7.99 16.18 6.47
C GLY A 168 -7.35 15.68 7.77
N GLY A 169 -6.26 14.90 7.69
CA GLY A 169 -5.67 14.24 8.86
C GLY A 169 -6.43 12.98 9.32
N ILE A 170 -7.34 12.46 8.49
CA ILE A 170 -8.17 11.28 8.77
C ILE A 170 -7.56 10.04 8.12
N LEU A 171 -7.57 8.95 8.87
CA LEU A 171 -7.03 7.67 8.49
C LEU A 171 -8.03 6.56 8.83
N PHE A 172 -8.32 5.70 7.87
CA PHE A 172 -9.08 4.48 8.11
C PHE A 172 -8.11 3.32 8.37
N LEU A 173 -8.33 2.64 9.48
CA LEU A 173 -7.62 1.44 9.89
C LEU A 173 -8.54 0.24 9.66
N ILE A 174 -8.22 -0.57 8.66
CA ILE A 174 -9.07 -1.64 8.16
C ILE A 174 -8.33 -2.97 8.29
N ASP A 175 -8.77 -3.81 9.23
CA ASP A 175 -8.22 -5.15 9.46
C ASP A 175 -9.14 -6.26 8.92
N GLN A 176 -10.44 -6.05 9.08
CA GLN A 176 -11.48 -7.04 8.81
C GLN A 176 -12.67 -6.38 8.10
N ALA A 177 -13.59 -7.20 7.60
CA ALA A 177 -14.64 -6.76 6.69
C ALA A 177 -15.62 -5.78 7.35
N SER A 178 -15.85 -5.89 8.66
CA SER A 178 -16.65 -4.98 9.48
C SER A 178 -15.83 -4.37 10.64
N GLY A 179 -16.23 -3.22 11.18
CA GLY A 179 -15.61 -2.67 12.39
C GLY A 179 -14.27 -1.99 12.13
N TRP A 180 -14.29 -0.96 11.28
CA TRP A 180 -13.09 -0.17 10.97
C TRP A 180 -12.90 0.94 12.00
N PHE A 181 -11.65 1.33 12.26
CA PHE A 181 -11.37 2.49 13.09
C PHE A 181 -11.09 3.72 12.22
N VAL A 182 -11.68 4.84 12.60
CA VAL A 182 -11.33 6.16 12.06
C VAL A 182 -10.39 6.83 13.04
N TYR A 183 -9.16 7.06 12.63
CA TYR A 183 -8.12 7.69 13.43
C TYR A 183 -7.86 9.12 12.94
N HIS A 184 -7.78 10.07 13.87
CA HIS A 184 -7.44 11.45 13.56
C HIS A 184 -6.00 11.74 13.98
N LEU A 185 -5.12 12.03 13.01
CA LEU A 185 -3.68 12.18 13.21
C LEU A 185 -3.32 13.31 14.18
N LYS A 186 -3.89 14.51 14.00
CA LYS A 186 -3.66 15.65 14.91
C LYS A 186 -4.14 15.38 16.33
N ALA A 187 -5.34 14.83 16.48
CA ALA A 187 -5.92 14.51 17.79
C ALA A 187 -5.29 13.27 18.44
N LYS A 188 -4.52 12.49 17.68
CA LYS A 188 -3.86 11.25 18.10
C LYS A 188 -4.80 10.27 18.81
N LYS A 189 -6.01 10.10 18.27
CA LYS A 189 -7.01 9.18 18.81
C LYS A 189 -7.93 8.64 17.74
N VAL A 190 -8.56 7.52 18.07
CA VAL A 190 -9.75 7.03 17.35
C VAL A 190 -10.90 8.00 17.61
N VAL A 191 -11.54 8.47 16.54
CA VAL A 191 -12.66 9.43 16.59
C VAL A 191 -14.00 8.78 16.23
N ALA A 192 -13.99 7.67 15.50
CA ALA A 192 -15.18 6.90 15.18
C ALA A 192 -14.84 5.42 14.93
N LYS A 193 -15.88 4.58 14.96
CA LYS A 193 -15.86 3.22 14.45
C LYS A 193 -16.90 3.08 13.37
N VAL A 194 -16.54 2.44 12.26
CA VAL A 194 -17.43 2.21 11.13
C VAL A 194 -17.82 0.74 11.14
N ASP A 195 -19.09 0.46 11.41
CA ASP A 195 -19.64 -0.89 11.24
C ASP A 195 -20.10 -1.05 9.79
N VAL A 196 -19.40 -1.89 9.03
CA VAL A 196 -19.78 -2.23 7.66
C VAL A 196 -20.67 -3.46 7.72
N MET A 197 -21.91 -3.30 7.26
CA MET A 197 -22.91 -4.36 7.27
C MET A 197 -22.69 -5.33 6.11
N VAL A 198 -21.77 -6.28 6.30
CA VAL A 198 -21.49 -7.41 5.39
C VAL A 198 -21.90 -8.74 6.04
N GLU A 199 -22.20 -9.75 5.21
CA GLU A 199 -22.61 -11.09 5.67
C GLU A 199 -21.53 -11.76 6.54
N ASP A 200 -20.28 -11.74 6.08
CA ASP A 200 -19.11 -12.22 6.82
C ASP A 200 -18.41 -11.02 7.45
N LYS A 201 -18.84 -10.64 8.65
CA LYS A 201 -18.27 -9.51 9.40
C LYS A 201 -16.80 -9.70 9.75
N GLU A 202 -16.41 -10.96 9.91
CA GLU A 202 -15.11 -11.36 10.42
C GLU A 202 -14.09 -11.64 9.31
N GLY A 203 -14.53 -11.63 8.05
CA GLY A 203 -13.67 -11.88 6.90
C GLY A 203 -12.45 -10.97 6.89
N LYS A 204 -11.30 -11.54 6.54
CA LYS A 204 -10.02 -10.82 6.55
C LYS A 204 -9.94 -9.88 5.36
N VAL A 205 -9.66 -8.59 5.60
CA VAL A 205 -9.43 -7.64 4.50
C VAL A 205 -8.01 -7.80 3.97
N MET A 206 -7.91 -8.39 2.78
CA MET A 206 -6.65 -8.63 2.10
C MET A 206 -6.12 -7.37 1.43
N GLN A 207 -7.01 -6.55 0.89
CA GLN A 207 -6.68 -5.24 0.32
C GLN A 207 -7.83 -4.26 0.50
N ALA A 208 -7.51 -2.99 0.74
CA ALA A 208 -8.45 -1.88 0.73
C ALA A 208 -7.87 -0.76 -0.14
N LEU A 209 -8.69 -0.20 -1.01
CA LEU A 209 -8.34 0.92 -1.87
C LEU A 209 -9.32 2.05 -1.61
N TYR A 210 -8.79 3.26 -1.48
CA TYR A 210 -9.57 4.49 -1.51
C TYR A 210 -9.31 5.18 -2.84
N LEU A 211 -10.40 5.52 -3.53
CA LEU A 211 -10.33 6.35 -4.72
C LEU A 211 -10.72 7.75 -4.28
N ASP A 212 -9.76 8.66 -4.39
CA ASP A 212 -10.00 10.06 -4.13
C ASP A 212 -11.18 10.54 -4.98
N ASN A 213 -12.10 11.19 -4.32
CA ASN A 213 -13.34 11.67 -4.85
C ASN A 213 -13.29 13.15 -4.55
N ASN A 214 -13.13 13.99 -5.58
CA ASN A 214 -12.99 15.46 -5.48
C ASN A 214 -13.70 16.05 -4.25
N ASP A 215 -13.07 17.06 -3.62
CA ASP A 215 -13.45 17.76 -2.38
C ASP A 215 -14.93 18.18 -2.21
N GLN A 216 -15.78 18.01 -3.23
CA GLN A 216 -17.22 18.25 -3.16
C GLN A 216 -18.05 17.03 -2.74
N ASN A 217 -17.46 15.84 -2.62
CA ASN A 217 -18.21 14.65 -2.21
C ASN A 217 -18.40 14.57 -0.69
N THR A 218 -19.63 14.24 -0.29
CA THR A 218 -20.02 14.06 1.11
C THR A 218 -19.67 12.69 1.68
N SER A 219 -18.97 11.84 0.91
CA SER A 219 -18.66 10.45 1.26
C SER A 219 -17.28 10.03 0.76
N TRP A 220 -16.62 9.15 1.51
CA TRP A 220 -15.43 8.41 1.07
C TRP A 220 -15.84 7.08 0.45
N ILE A 221 -15.23 6.70 -0.69
CA ILE A 221 -15.52 5.43 -1.36
C ILE A 221 -14.32 4.49 -1.27
N PHE A 222 -14.56 3.34 -0.67
CA PHE A 222 -13.60 2.26 -0.49
C PHE A 222 -13.96 1.06 -1.34
N HIS A 223 -12.94 0.38 -1.82
CA HIS A 223 -13.02 -0.88 -2.52
C HIS A 223 -12.21 -1.89 -1.72
N ILE A 224 -12.87 -2.90 -1.15
CA ILE A 224 -12.22 -3.91 -0.32
C ILE A 224 -12.27 -5.28 -0.96
N PHE A 225 -11.24 -6.07 -0.66
CA PHE A 225 -11.12 -7.46 -1.03
C PHE A 225 -11.02 -8.30 0.23
N VAL A 226 -11.98 -9.18 0.42
CA VAL A 226 -12.16 -9.95 1.66
C VAL A 226 -11.92 -11.42 1.37
N GLU A 227 -11.04 -12.05 2.14
CA GLU A 227 -10.85 -13.49 2.14
C GLU A 227 -11.84 -14.15 3.10
N GLU A 228 -12.62 -15.11 2.62
CA GLU A 228 -13.51 -15.91 3.46
C GLU A 228 -12.73 -16.85 4.38
N GLU A 229 -13.32 -17.25 5.51
CA GLU A 229 -12.67 -18.17 6.49
C GLU A 229 -12.15 -19.48 5.86
N THR A 230 -12.74 -19.95 4.76
CA THR A 230 -12.28 -21.17 4.07
C THR A 230 -11.01 -20.97 3.21
N GLN A 231 -10.53 -19.73 3.04
CA GLN A 231 -9.40 -19.34 2.16
C GLN A 231 -9.55 -19.72 0.68
N THR A 232 -10.75 -20.13 0.25
CA THR A 232 -10.98 -20.58 -1.13
C THR A 232 -11.62 -19.50 -2.02
N ARG A 233 -12.06 -18.38 -1.44
CA ARG A 233 -12.83 -17.34 -2.15
C ARG A 233 -12.43 -15.94 -1.69
N ILE A 234 -12.33 -15.05 -2.67
CA ILE A 234 -12.17 -13.60 -2.45
C ILE A 234 -13.49 -12.93 -2.85
N ARG A 235 -14.07 -12.19 -1.90
CA ARG A 235 -15.20 -11.29 -2.14
C ARG A 235 -14.70 -9.89 -2.41
N TYR A 236 -15.49 -9.14 -3.14
CA TYR A 236 -15.26 -7.72 -3.41
C TYR A 236 -16.44 -6.92 -2.86
N ALA A 237 -16.15 -5.79 -2.22
CA ALA A 237 -17.18 -4.84 -1.82
C ALA A 237 -16.81 -3.38 -2.12
N LYS A 238 -17.77 -2.64 -2.66
CA LYS A 238 -17.74 -1.18 -2.73
C LYS A 238 -18.47 -0.62 -1.52
N ILE A 239 -17.76 0.15 -0.71
CA ILE A 239 -18.26 0.70 0.56
C ILE A 239 -18.19 2.22 0.48
N GLU A 240 -19.32 2.87 0.68
CA GLU A 240 -19.42 4.32 0.77
C GLU A 240 -19.61 4.71 2.25
N VAL A 241 -18.70 5.51 2.78
CA VAL A 241 -18.73 6.01 4.16
C VAL A 241 -19.04 7.50 4.15
N SER A 242 -20.14 7.90 4.77
CA SER A 242 -20.55 9.30 4.92
C SER A 242 -19.54 10.08 5.76
N GLN A 243 -19.18 11.29 5.32
CA GLN A 243 -18.28 12.18 6.07
C GLN A 243 -18.95 12.84 7.27
N ALA A 244 -20.29 12.91 7.30
CA ALA A 244 -21.03 13.59 8.34
C ALA A 244 -21.09 12.77 9.64
N ASP A 245 -21.22 11.45 9.52
CA ASP A 245 -21.56 10.55 10.63
C ASP A 245 -20.83 9.21 10.58
N TYR A 246 -19.98 8.97 9.58
CA TYR A 246 -19.27 7.70 9.35
C TYR A 246 -20.17 6.50 9.09
N THR A 247 -21.43 6.72 8.71
CA THR A 247 -22.34 5.64 8.31
C THR A 247 -21.84 5.01 7.00
N ALA A 248 -21.70 3.67 7.00
CA ALA A 248 -21.26 2.90 5.84
C ALA A 248 -22.45 2.27 5.10
N THR A 249 -22.44 2.38 3.77
CA THR A 249 -23.36 1.69 2.88
C THR A 249 -22.58 0.82 1.88
N VAL A 250 -23.10 -0.37 1.60
CA VAL A 250 -22.45 -1.35 0.73
C VAL A 250 -23.20 -1.40 -0.59
N GLN A 251 -22.56 -1.02 -1.70
CA GLN A 251 -23.22 -0.86 -3.01
C GLN A 251 -22.95 -1.99 -4.01
N LEU A 252 -22.01 -2.89 -3.74
CA LEU A 252 -21.83 -4.13 -4.50
C LEU A 252 -21.26 -5.18 -3.56
N SER A 253 -21.92 -6.31 -3.41
CA SER A 253 -21.42 -7.49 -2.69
C SER A 253 -21.24 -8.70 -3.61
N SER A 254 -21.04 -8.46 -4.92
CA SER A 254 -21.22 -9.47 -5.96
C SER A 254 -20.43 -10.76 -5.66
N LEU A 255 -21.12 -11.88 -5.90
CA LEU A 255 -20.68 -13.28 -5.99
C LEU A 255 -19.16 -13.48 -6.14
N PRO A 256 -18.58 -14.55 -5.55
CA PRO A 256 -17.13 -14.79 -5.54
C PRO A 256 -16.52 -14.58 -6.91
N MET A 257 -15.46 -13.77 -6.98
CA MET A 257 -14.72 -13.57 -8.22
C MET A 257 -14.17 -14.92 -8.69
N LYS A 258 -14.74 -15.48 -9.76
CA LYS A 258 -14.25 -16.72 -10.39
C LYS A 258 -13.12 -16.37 -11.35
N GLY A 259 -11.88 -16.62 -10.94
CA GLY A 259 -10.76 -16.71 -11.86
C GLY A 259 -10.63 -18.15 -12.37
N ALA A 260 -10.64 -18.36 -13.68
CA ALA A 260 -10.19 -19.63 -14.25
C ALA A 260 -8.68 -19.55 -14.45
N ALA A 261 -7.91 -20.41 -13.78
CA ALA A 261 -6.52 -20.63 -14.16
C ALA A 261 -6.52 -21.25 -15.56
N LYS A 262 -5.92 -20.56 -16.52
CA LYS A 262 -5.49 -21.21 -17.77
C LYS A 262 -4.14 -21.87 -17.49
N GLU A 263 -3.92 -23.04 -18.11
CA GLU A 263 -2.63 -23.72 -18.02
C GLU A 263 -1.49 -22.77 -18.40
N ASP A 264 -0.38 -22.88 -17.68
CA ASP A 264 0.79 -22.03 -17.86
C ASP A 264 1.34 -22.21 -19.28
N PRO A 265 1.23 -21.21 -20.18
CA PRO A 265 1.70 -21.34 -21.56
C PRO A 265 3.22 -21.52 -21.64
N LEU A 266 3.95 -21.37 -20.53
CA LEU A 266 5.39 -21.65 -20.45
C LEU A 266 5.69 -23.13 -20.22
N LYS A 267 4.75 -23.95 -19.74
CA LYS A 267 4.95 -25.41 -19.62
C LYS A 267 4.94 -26.13 -20.96
N GLU A 268 4.19 -25.64 -21.95
CA GLU A 268 4.15 -26.25 -23.30
C GLU A 268 5.48 -26.10 -24.06
N LYS A 269 6.33 -25.12 -23.71
CA LYS A 269 7.64 -24.96 -24.36
C LYS A 269 8.68 -25.92 -23.81
N GLU A 270 8.67 -26.21 -22.51
CA GLU A 270 9.63 -27.15 -21.91
C GLU A 270 9.40 -28.60 -22.36
N GLU A 271 8.15 -29.00 -22.65
CA GLU A 271 7.85 -30.35 -23.17
C GLU A 271 8.12 -30.51 -24.68
N LYS A 272 8.14 -29.41 -25.46
CA LYS A 272 8.48 -29.46 -26.89
C LYS A 272 9.98 -29.47 -27.17
N ASP A 273 10.80 -28.96 -26.25
CA ASP A 273 12.27 -28.99 -26.37
C ASP A 273 12.90 -30.29 -25.79
N GLN A 274 12.09 -31.20 -25.23
CA GLN A 274 12.53 -32.50 -24.69
C GLN A 274 12.06 -33.73 -25.49
N LYS A 275 11.56 -33.53 -26.72
CA LYS A 275 11.11 -34.63 -27.59
C LYS A 275 11.82 -34.68 -28.94
#